data_AF-A0A085M7S9-F1
#
_entry.id   AF-A0A085M7S9-F1
#
_cell.length_a   1.000
_cell.length_b   1.000
_cell.length_c   1.000
_cell.angle_alpha   90.00
_cell.angle_beta   90.00
_cell.angle_gamma   90.00
#
_symmetry.space_group_name_H-M   'P 1'
#
loop_
_entity.id
_entity.type
_entity.pdbx_description
1 polymer ?
#
loop_
_entity_poly.entity_id
_entity_poly.type
_entity_poly.pdbx_seq_one_letter_code
_entity_poly.pdbx_strand_id
1 'polypeptide(L)'
;MPRPFSAIDSSAHDLGIDQTVALSRGNSSTSAMNNPRRKTRQYSTEYLKYGFIRAPGNKQLPMCMMCEKVFSNEAMKPSRLKEHLMRCHPDKRTKDAAYFRSLQEKIPKRRTLPGIMATSSRIEHDCLLVSYRLALMIAKAGKAHSIGEELILPAAAEIIETVLHQPARATIDKIPLSRRTVKRRIDAMARDIEDTLFSELKNTEFALQLDESTLPGNEALLLAYVRFVKGESLAEELLFAKELLTNAKGESIFRAVSEFFKEKEIPLQNLLAVGTDGAPSMVGRHRGFIAYLKEVVPDVLAVHCVLHRQHLVAKRLSARLNSSLRYVIAAVNRIKANASNDRLFRQLCDENDEDYNRLLLHTEVRWLSRGACLTRFYELFGSVTEFLEAHDAALCENLRKSEIDIAYLADLYFKFNEMNKQLQSSMLNLVKTKTLVGAFLSKLKLYKCNLGRREFSQFPTLAEVGKKLQIADEDVHAYCEHLEMLHEDFVRRFGDIFSLVIPDWLLDPFIVNPLNIEVCLQEELVDLQSNEELKPRMARGYEYFWLHGEIPQRYTALWAAVKKLLIAIPSSAVVERGFSVVTDLVSKKRNRFEVATRGDLRLRVSSMQPNIERLISSCASCSCE
;
A
#
# COMPACT_ATOMS: atom_id res chain seq x y z
N MET A 1 -16.17 18.19 -60.00
CA MET A 1 -16.31 19.67 -60.08
C MET A 1 -17.41 20.10 -59.11
N PRO A 2 -17.38 21.33 -58.58
CA PRO A 2 -16.23 22.19 -58.24
C PRO A 2 -16.01 22.20 -56.69
N ARG A 3 -14.80 22.26 -56.12
CA ARG A 3 -13.56 23.06 -56.31
C ARG A 3 -13.55 24.44 -55.59
N PRO A 4 -12.36 24.93 -55.19
CA PRO A 4 -12.18 25.60 -53.89
C PRO A 4 -11.53 27.01 -54.00
N PHE A 5 -11.13 27.58 -52.87
CA PHE A 5 -10.11 28.64 -52.77
C PHE A 5 -8.97 28.09 -51.89
N SER A 6 -7.73 27.81 -52.35
CA SER A 6 -6.73 28.56 -53.15
C SER A 6 -5.77 29.36 -52.29
N ALA A 7 -4.50 28.95 -52.28
CA ALA A 7 -3.38 29.73 -51.77
C ALA A 7 -2.73 30.53 -52.90
N ILE A 8 -2.26 31.75 -52.58
CA ILE A 8 -1.22 32.55 -53.25
C ILE A 8 -0.57 33.35 -52.08
N ASP A 9 0.71 33.32 -51.74
CA ASP A 9 2.02 33.18 -52.44
C ASP A 9 2.68 34.53 -52.80
N SER A 10 4.01 34.54 -52.94
CA SER A 10 4.94 35.68 -53.21
C SER A 10 5.13 36.71 -52.06
N SER A 11 6.31 37.34 -51.84
CA SER A 11 7.70 37.18 -52.34
C SER A 11 8.61 38.02 -51.42
N ALA A 12 9.72 37.51 -50.84
CA ALA A 12 11.06 37.37 -51.44
C ALA A 12 11.80 38.68 -51.79
N HIS A 13 12.87 38.99 -51.05
CA HIS A 13 14.23 39.34 -51.51
C HIS A 13 15.18 39.10 -50.30
N ASP A 14 16.22 38.26 -50.31
CA ASP A 14 17.44 38.25 -51.16
C ASP A 14 18.36 39.44 -50.77
N LEU A 15 19.66 39.34 -50.43
CA LEU A 15 20.81 38.45 -50.78
C LEU A 15 21.75 38.32 -49.54
N GLY A 16 22.78 37.47 -49.42
CA GLY A 16 23.42 36.44 -50.28
C GLY A 16 24.38 35.56 -49.41
N ILE A 17 24.90 34.42 -49.90
CA ILE A 17 26.27 34.27 -50.48
C ILE A 17 27.37 34.65 -49.46
N ASP A 18 28.37 33.86 -49.04
CA ASP A 18 28.78 32.46 -49.23
C ASP A 18 29.93 32.13 -48.20
N GLN A 19 30.52 30.94 -48.02
CA GLN A 19 30.42 29.64 -48.70
C GLN A 19 30.68 28.45 -47.71
N THR A 20 30.96 27.28 -48.26
CA THR A 20 31.14 25.93 -47.70
C THR A 20 32.57 25.49 -47.34
N VAL A 21 32.68 24.58 -46.34
CA VAL A 21 33.52 23.34 -46.32
C VAL A 21 35.06 23.44 -46.31
N ALA A 22 35.69 22.88 -45.27
CA ALA A 22 36.56 21.68 -45.36
C ALA A 22 37.23 21.30 -44.01
N LEU A 23 37.40 19.99 -43.75
CA LEU A 23 38.19 19.43 -42.65
C LEU A 23 39.64 19.16 -43.10
N SER A 24 40.64 19.47 -42.26
CA SER A 24 41.89 18.68 -42.21
C SER A 24 42.70 18.90 -40.92
N ARG A 25 43.37 17.82 -40.46
CA ARG A 25 44.27 17.77 -39.30
C ARG A 25 45.66 18.37 -39.60
N GLY A 26 46.41 18.76 -38.57
CA GLY A 26 47.87 18.50 -38.54
C GLY A 26 48.83 19.63 -38.10
N ASN A 27 49.31 19.52 -36.86
CA ASN A 27 50.66 19.86 -36.36
C ASN A 27 51.38 21.19 -36.71
N SER A 28 51.46 22.02 -35.67
CA SER A 28 52.70 22.62 -35.10
C SER A 28 53.71 23.38 -35.99
N SER A 29 53.80 24.70 -35.77
CA SER A 29 55.07 25.34 -35.40
C SER A 29 54.87 26.74 -34.79
N THR A 30 55.42 26.92 -33.58
CA THR A 30 55.92 28.17 -32.96
C THR A 30 55.53 29.55 -33.51
N SER A 31 54.91 30.38 -32.65
CA SER A 31 55.58 31.62 -32.20
C SER A 31 55.02 32.08 -30.85
N ALA A 32 55.90 32.49 -29.94
CA ALA A 32 55.53 33.00 -28.63
C ALA A 32 55.44 34.53 -28.66
N MET A 33 54.26 35.09 -28.36
CA MET A 33 54.15 36.50 -28.01
C MET A 33 54.12 36.68 -26.49
N ASN A 34 55.18 37.30 -25.97
CA ASN A 34 55.33 37.68 -24.57
C ASN A 34 54.29 38.71 -24.16
N ASN A 35 53.32 38.30 -23.34
CA ASN A 35 52.56 39.23 -22.51
C ASN A 35 53.24 39.28 -21.12
N PRO A 36 53.63 40.45 -20.58
CA PRO A 36 54.37 40.51 -19.33
C PRO A 36 53.49 39.96 -18.19
N ARG A 37 53.92 38.86 -17.57
CA ARG A 37 53.25 38.25 -16.42
C ARG A 37 53.06 39.30 -15.32
N ARG A 38 51.85 39.88 -15.21
CA ARG A 38 51.48 40.75 -14.08
C ARG A 38 51.74 39.96 -12.80
N LYS A 39 52.75 40.37 -12.02
CA LYS A 39 53.12 39.72 -10.75
C LYS A 39 51.97 39.89 -9.74
N THR A 40 51.04 38.94 -9.73
CA THR A 40 49.99 38.84 -8.72
C THR A 40 50.63 38.60 -7.36
N ARG A 41 50.44 39.54 -6.44
CA ARG A 41 50.87 39.38 -5.05
C ARG A 41 50.00 38.31 -4.41
N GLN A 42 50.63 37.33 -3.76
CA GLN A 42 49.93 36.38 -2.92
C GLN A 42 49.62 37.01 -1.56
N TYR A 43 48.51 36.60 -0.95
CA TYR A 43 48.11 37.06 0.37
C TYR A 43 49.10 36.60 1.45
N SER A 44 49.71 37.54 2.19
CA SER A 44 50.55 37.24 3.35
C SER A 44 49.75 37.24 4.66
N THR A 45 50.03 36.28 5.54
CA THR A 45 49.48 36.23 6.90
C THR A 45 49.85 37.45 7.74
N GLU A 46 50.94 38.14 7.41
CA GLU A 46 51.37 39.36 8.07
C GLU A 46 50.40 40.54 7.88
N TYR A 47 49.53 40.51 6.85
CA TYR A 47 48.55 41.57 6.62
C TYR A 47 47.49 41.66 7.73
N LEU A 48 47.42 40.65 8.60
CA LEU A 48 46.65 40.69 9.85
C LEU A 48 47.11 41.82 10.79
N LYS A 49 48.41 42.18 10.77
CA LYS A 49 48.99 43.32 11.52
C LYS A 49 48.40 44.67 11.07
N TYR A 50 47.78 44.73 9.89
CA TYR A 50 47.10 45.91 9.35
C TYR A 50 45.56 45.80 9.37
N GLY A 51 45.01 44.76 10.01
CA GLY A 51 43.56 44.54 10.10
C GLY A 51 42.92 43.88 8.87
N PHE A 52 43.67 43.14 8.06
CA PHE A 52 43.15 42.44 6.88
C PHE A 52 43.12 40.92 7.05
N ILE A 53 42.13 40.29 6.41
CA ILE A 53 41.97 38.82 6.27
C ILE A 53 41.76 38.45 4.80
N ARG A 54 41.80 37.15 4.47
CA ARG A 54 41.40 36.66 3.12
C ARG A 54 39.90 36.89 2.92
N ALA A 55 39.50 37.39 1.76
CA ALA A 55 38.09 37.61 1.46
C ALA A 55 37.32 36.27 1.35
N PRO A 56 36.10 36.14 1.92
CA PRO A 56 35.36 34.88 1.93
C PRO A 56 35.08 34.31 0.52
N GLY A 57 34.69 35.17 -0.43
CA GLY A 57 34.38 34.78 -1.81
C GLY A 57 35.60 34.61 -2.74
N ASN A 58 36.76 35.17 -2.38
CA ASN A 58 38.00 34.96 -3.14
C ASN A 58 39.22 35.02 -2.19
N LYS A 59 39.73 33.83 -1.84
CA LYS A 59 40.84 33.66 -0.88
C LYS A 59 42.16 34.30 -1.30
N GLN A 60 42.29 34.78 -2.54
CA GLN A 60 43.48 35.50 -3.03
C GLN A 60 43.46 37.01 -2.77
N LEU A 61 42.31 37.59 -2.40
CA LEU A 61 42.18 39.04 -2.16
C LEU A 61 42.09 39.35 -0.66
N PRO A 62 42.64 40.49 -0.18
CA PRO A 62 42.49 40.92 1.20
C PRO A 62 41.17 41.68 1.38
N MET A 63 40.55 41.48 2.53
CA MET A 63 39.36 42.18 2.99
C MET A 63 39.67 42.87 4.33
N CYS A 64 39.32 44.14 4.47
CA CYS A 64 39.48 44.86 5.72
C CYS A 64 38.47 44.34 6.76
N MET A 65 38.92 43.98 7.96
CA MET A 65 38.06 43.45 9.03
C MET A 65 37.12 44.48 9.66
N MET A 66 37.32 45.78 9.39
CA MET A 66 36.60 46.88 10.06
C MET A 66 35.52 47.51 9.17
N CYS A 67 35.75 47.60 7.86
CA CYS A 67 34.77 48.10 6.87
C CYS A 67 34.33 47.05 5.85
N GLU A 68 34.79 45.80 5.97
CA GLU A 68 34.42 44.64 5.12
C GLU A 68 34.70 44.84 3.61
N LYS A 69 35.39 45.92 3.23
CA LYS A 69 35.79 46.22 1.85
C LYS A 69 36.86 45.24 1.37
N VAL A 70 36.60 44.58 0.23
CA VAL A 70 37.56 43.75 -0.50
C VAL A 70 38.41 44.63 -1.42
N PHE A 71 39.71 44.39 -1.47
CA PHE A 71 40.66 45.18 -2.26
C PHE A 71 41.24 44.34 -3.42
N SER A 72 41.55 45.02 -4.53
CA SER A 72 42.21 44.38 -5.68
C SER A 72 43.67 43.99 -5.38
N ASN A 73 44.25 43.12 -6.20
CA ASN A 73 45.62 42.66 -6.02
C ASN A 73 46.66 43.80 -6.01
N GLU A 74 46.42 44.86 -6.79
CA GLU A 74 47.28 46.05 -6.87
C GLU A 74 47.28 46.90 -5.59
N ALA A 75 46.30 46.70 -4.71
CA ALA A 75 46.20 47.33 -3.40
C ALA A 75 46.84 46.52 -2.26
N MET A 76 47.30 45.28 -2.49
CA MET A 76 48.04 44.45 -1.50
C MET A 76 49.44 44.97 -1.11
N LYS A 77 49.83 46.19 -1.50
CA LYS A 77 51.08 46.79 -1.03
C LYS A 77 50.95 47.12 0.47
N PRO A 78 51.86 46.67 1.37
CA PRO A 78 51.76 46.92 2.81
C PRO A 78 51.62 48.40 3.18
N SER A 79 52.24 49.30 2.41
CA SER A 79 52.05 50.75 2.57
C SER A 79 50.60 51.20 2.37
N ARG A 80 49.89 50.69 1.34
CA ARG A 80 48.48 51.00 1.06
C ARG A 80 47.53 50.36 2.08
N LEU A 81 47.83 49.15 2.55
CA LEU A 81 47.05 48.49 3.62
C LEU A 81 47.19 49.26 4.94
N LYS A 82 48.41 49.69 5.29
CA LYS A 82 48.68 50.56 6.44
C LYS A 82 48.04 51.94 6.28
N GLU A 83 48.09 52.54 5.10
CA GLU A 83 47.43 53.83 4.79
C GLU A 83 45.90 53.73 4.94
N HIS A 84 45.28 52.65 4.49
CA HIS A 84 43.84 52.41 4.71
C HIS A 84 43.49 52.32 6.19
N LEU A 85 44.25 51.55 6.99
CA LEU A 85 44.08 51.49 8.45
C LEU A 85 44.19 52.89 9.07
N MET A 86 45.21 53.66 8.69
CA MET A 86 45.47 55.00 9.21
C MET A 86 44.37 56.01 8.84
N ARG A 87 43.84 55.96 7.62
CA ARG A 87 42.92 56.96 7.05
C ARG A 87 41.44 56.63 7.31
N CYS A 88 41.06 55.36 7.27
CA CYS A 88 39.67 54.94 7.42
C CYS A 88 39.35 54.43 8.83
N HIS A 89 40.35 54.07 9.64
CA HIS A 89 40.18 53.49 10.98
C HIS A 89 41.17 54.08 12.00
N PRO A 90 41.24 55.42 12.16
CA PRO A 90 42.24 56.10 12.98
C PRO A 90 42.29 55.58 14.43
N ASP A 91 41.13 55.29 15.03
CA ASP A 91 40.97 54.79 16.40
C ASP A 91 41.60 53.41 16.66
N LYS A 92 42.02 52.70 15.59
CA LYS A 92 42.63 51.37 15.64
C LYS A 92 44.11 51.38 15.27
N ARG A 93 44.70 52.54 14.98
CA ARG A 93 46.12 52.73 14.61
C ARG A 93 47.12 52.13 15.60
N THR A 94 46.80 52.15 16.89
CA THR A 94 47.68 51.70 17.99
C THR A 94 47.41 50.27 18.45
N LYS A 95 46.49 49.55 17.79
CA LYS A 95 46.16 48.16 18.13
C LYS A 95 47.14 47.18 17.51
N ASP A 96 47.41 46.11 18.25
CA ASP A 96 48.44 45.13 17.95
C ASP A 96 47.89 43.89 17.22
N ALA A 97 48.78 42.95 16.89
CA ALA A 97 48.40 41.71 16.23
C ALA A 97 47.57 40.75 17.11
N ALA A 98 47.55 40.90 18.45
CA ALA A 98 46.65 40.15 19.32
C ALA A 98 45.21 40.67 19.22
N TYR A 99 45.02 42.00 19.24
CA TYR A 99 43.70 42.61 19.00
C TYR A 99 43.09 42.15 17.67
N PHE A 100 43.85 42.21 16.58
CA PHE A 100 43.36 41.80 15.26
C PHE A 100 43.08 40.29 15.14
N ARG A 101 43.83 39.42 15.83
CA ARG A 101 43.48 37.99 15.97
C ARG A 101 42.15 37.79 16.72
N SER A 102 41.95 38.48 17.84
CA SER A 102 40.70 38.40 18.61
C SER A 102 39.47 38.90 17.84
N LEU A 103 39.67 39.82 16.88
CA LEU A 103 38.63 40.31 15.97
C LEU A 103 38.37 39.30 14.84
N GLN A 104 39.43 38.72 14.26
CA GLN A 104 39.35 37.67 13.25
C GLN A 104 38.54 36.46 13.75
N GLU A 105 38.72 36.03 15.00
CA GLU A 105 37.94 34.93 15.60
C GLU A 105 36.45 35.24 15.82
N LYS A 106 36.08 36.53 15.86
CA LYS A 106 34.70 36.99 16.02
C LYS A 106 33.96 37.16 14.69
N ILE A 107 34.67 37.35 13.58
CA ILE A 107 34.06 37.53 12.25
C ILE A 107 33.27 36.29 11.77
N PRO A 108 33.78 35.03 11.86
CA PRO A 108 32.98 33.84 11.54
C PRO A 108 31.75 33.64 12.43
N LYS A 109 31.75 34.22 13.64
CA LYS A 109 30.63 34.19 14.60
C LYS A 109 29.62 35.32 14.36
N ARG A 110 29.90 36.24 13.45
CA ARG A 110 29.04 37.38 13.09
C ARG A 110 27.97 36.89 12.11
N ARG A 111 26.69 36.95 12.49
CA ARG A 111 25.56 36.60 11.60
C ARG A 111 25.49 37.60 10.45
N THR A 112 25.88 37.20 9.24
CA THR A 112 25.77 38.03 8.02
C THR A 112 24.37 37.91 7.42
N LEU A 113 23.87 38.97 6.76
CA LEU A 113 22.53 38.95 6.14
C LEU A 113 22.29 37.74 5.21
N PRO A 114 23.22 37.40 4.29
CA PRO A 114 23.08 36.22 3.45
C PRO A 114 23.06 34.90 4.24
N GLY A 115 23.81 34.82 5.34
CA GLY A 115 23.79 33.67 6.24
C GLY A 115 22.46 33.54 7.00
N ILE A 116 21.88 34.66 7.44
CA ILE A 116 20.56 34.69 8.09
C ILE A 116 19.48 34.26 7.09
N MET A 117 19.48 34.81 5.87
CA MET A 117 18.52 34.46 4.82
C MET A 117 18.62 32.98 4.42
N ALA A 118 19.84 32.47 4.22
CA ALA A 118 20.08 31.05 3.93
C ALA A 118 19.71 30.11 5.10
N THR A 119 19.65 30.62 6.33
CA THR A 119 19.21 29.85 7.50
C THR A 119 17.68 29.89 7.65
N SER A 120 17.04 31.04 7.40
CA SER A 120 15.57 31.17 7.44
C SER A 120 14.90 30.31 6.37
N SER A 121 15.39 30.35 5.13
CA SER A 121 14.82 29.57 4.02
C SER A 121 14.94 28.04 4.25
N ARG A 122 16.02 27.59 4.91
CA ARG A 122 16.14 26.18 5.35
C ARG A 122 15.12 25.84 6.43
N ILE A 123 14.97 26.67 7.45
CA ILE A 123 13.98 26.46 8.52
C ILE A 123 12.56 26.42 7.94
N GLU A 124 12.23 27.30 7.00
CA GLU A 124 10.94 27.33 6.31
C GLU A 124 10.70 26.05 5.50
N HIS A 125 11.68 25.61 4.71
CA HIS A 125 11.63 24.32 4.01
C HIS A 125 11.41 23.14 4.97
N ASP A 126 12.17 23.09 6.08
CA ASP A 126 12.09 22.00 7.05
C ASP A 126 10.74 22.01 7.80
N CYS A 127 10.18 23.19 8.11
CA CYS A 127 8.82 23.32 8.64
C CYS A 127 7.76 22.80 7.65
N LEU A 128 7.92 23.06 6.34
CA LEU A 128 7.04 22.51 5.30
C LEU A 128 7.19 20.99 5.18
N LEU A 129 8.40 20.46 5.25
CA LEU A 129 8.70 19.03 5.21
C LEU A 129 8.11 18.27 6.40
N VAL A 130 8.32 18.79 7.61
CA VAL A 130 7.75 18.26 8.85
C VAL A 130 6.23 18.27 8.79
N SER A 131 5.61 19.36 8.31
CA SER A 131 4.15 19.43 8.17
C SER A 131 3.57 18.40 7.17
N TYR A 132 4.25 18.12 6.04
CA TYR A 132 3.82 17.04 5.13
C TYR A 132 3.95 15.66 5.77
N ARG A 133 5.08 15.38 6.44
CA ARG A 133 5.31 14.10 7.13
C ARG A 133 4.28 13.87 8.25
N LEU A 134 3.97 14.89 9.04
CA LEU A 134 2.96 14.81 10.10
C LEU A 134 1.55 14.66 9.52
N ALA A 135 1.20 15.35 8.42
CA ALA A 135 -0.07 15.13 7.73
C ALA A 135 -0.21 13.68 7.20
N LEU A 136 0.88 13.08 6.71
CA LEU A 136 0.91 11.68 6.26
C LEU A 136 0.70 10.71 7.44
N MET A 137 1.32 10.97 8.58
CA MET A 137 1.12 10.19 9.81
C MET A 137 -0.33 10.29 10.33
N ILE A 138 -0.93 11.49 10.31
CA ILE A 138 -2.34 11.71 10.69
C ILE A 138 -3.29 10.90 9.79
N ALA A 139 -3.02 10.88 8.47
CA ALA A 139 -3.81 10.11 7.50
C ALA A 139 -3.67 8.60 7.72
N LYS A 140 -2.43 8.08 7.79
CA LYS A 140 -2.17 6.65 8.04
C LYS A 140 -2.76 6.15 9.36
N ALA A 141 -2.73 6.99 10.40
CA ALA A 141 -3.37 6.69 11.69
C ALA A 141 -4.90 6.89 11.73
N GLY A 142 -5.53 7.36 10.63
CA GLY A 142 -6.97 7.61 10.53
C GLY A 142 -7.50 8.66 11.52
N LYS A 143 -6.67 9.62 11.95
CA LYS A 143 -7.02 10.60 12.99
C LYS A 143 -7.74 11.82 12.40
N ALA A 144 -8.37 12.61 13.28
CA ALA A 144 -8.98 13.87 12.88
C ALA A 144 -7.92 14.87 12.38
N HIS A 145 -8.22 15.64 11.34
CA HIS A 145 -7.26 16.59 10.75
C HIS A 145 -6.84 17.71 11.72
N SER A 146 -7.60 17.96 12.79
CA SER A 146 -7.30 18.93 13.83
C SER A 146 -6.30 18.46 14.88
N ILE A 147 -5.93 17.16 14.93
CA ILE A 147 -4.96 16.67 15.91
C ILE A 147 -3.57 17.33 15.78
N GLY A 148 -3.26 17.88 14.60
CA GLY A 148 -2.07 18.67 14.34
C GLY A 148 -1.98 19.91 15.25
N GLU A 149 -3.02 20.75 15.20
CA GLU A 149 -3.12 21.99 15.99
C GLU A 149 -3.55 21.73 17.46
N GLU A 150 -4.41 20.73 17.71
CA GLU A 150 -4.98 20.45 19.03
C GLU A 150 -4.04 19.68 19.98
N LEU A 151 -3.07 18.91 19.46
CA LEU A 151 -2.23 18.03 20.29
C LEU A 151 -0.77 17.94 19.84
N ILE A 152 -0.49 17.79 18.54
CA ILE A 152 0.87 17.53 18.05
C ILE A 152 1.78 18.76 18.24
N LEU A 153 1.33 19.96 17.85
CA LEU A 153 2.10 21.18 18.06
C LEU A 153 2.33 21.49 19.56
N PRO A 154 1.30 21.45 20.46
CA PRO A 154 1.51 21.60 21.90
C PRO A 154 2.47 20.58 22.51
N ALA A 155 2.33 19.28 22.17
CA ALA A 155 3.19 18.24 22.73
C ALA A 155 4.65 18.37 22.27
N ALA A 156 4.88 18.77 21.01
CA ALA A 156 6.23 19.06 20.52
C ALA A 156 6.86 20.27 21.24
N ALA A 157 6.06 21.30 21.58
CA ALA A 157 6.53 22.46 22.32
C ALA A 157 6.95 22.08 23.74
N GLU A 158 6.10 21.34 24.45
CA GLU A 158 6.38 20.85 25.80
C GLU A 158 7.66 20.00 25.86
N ILE A 159 7.86 19.08 24.91
CA ILE A 159 9.08 18.24 24.86
C ILE A 159 10.33 19.09 24.64
N ILE A 160 10.29 20.09 23.75
CA ILE A 160 11.47 20.92 23.45
C ILE A 160 11.76 21.93 24.58
N GLU A 161 10.73 22.49 25.21
CA GLU A 161 10.88 23.41 26.35
C GLU A 161 11.36 22.65 27.61
N THR A 162 10.79 21.47 27.90
CA THR A 162 11.05 20.73 29.15
C THR A 162 12.23 19.74 29.08
N VAL A 163 12.45 19.04 27.96
CA VAL A 163 13.54 18.03 27.83
C VAL A 163 14.81 18.61 27.22
N LEU A 164 14.67 19.51 26.23
CA LEU A 164 15.83 20.10 25.53
C LEU A 164 16.21 21.49 26.05
N HIS A 165 15.39 22.08 26.93
CA HIS A 165 15.58 23.42 27.49
C HIS A 165 15.77 24.51 26.42
N GLN A 166 15.04 24.40 25.31
CA GLN A 166 15.11 25.33 24.18
C GLN A 166 13.76 26.05 23.95
N PRO A 167 13.77 27.33 23.54
CA PRO A 167 12.54 28.06 23.24
C PRO A 167 11.88 27.51 21.96
N ALA A 168 10.75 26.81 22.11
CA ALA A 168 10.17 26.03 21.02
C ALA A 168 9.17 26.80 20.15
N ARG A 169 8.29 27.61 20.78
CA ARG A 169 7.14 28.29 20.14
C ARG A 169 7.50 29.01 18.84
N ALA A 170 8.53 29.84 18.86
CA ALA A 170 8.96 30.64 17.69
C ALA A 170 9.35 29.82 16.43
N THR A 171 9.61 28.52 16.59
CA THR A 171 9.87 27.58 15.48
C THR A 171 8.65 26.68 15.21
N ILE A 172 7.96 26.22 16.26
CA ILE A 172 6.78 25.35 16.14
C ILE A 172 5.59 26.06 15.50
N ASP A 173 5.35 27.33 15.85
CA ASP A 173 4.26 28.13 15.28
C ASP A 173 4.42 28.35 13.76
N LYS A 174 5.64 28.14 13.22
CA LYS A 174 5.92 28.17 11.78
C LYS A 174 5.56 26.86 11.05
N ILE A 175 5.28 25.77 11.76
CA ILE A 175 4.93 24.46 11.17
C ILE A 175 3.42 24.47 10.87
N PRO A 176 2.99 24.56 9.60
CA PRO A 176 1.59 24.82 9.29
C PRO A 176 0.78 23.52 9.38
N LEU A 177 0.17 23.25 10.55
CA LEU A 177 -0.62 22.04 10.82
C LEU A 177 -2.10 22.30 11.16
N SER A 178 -2.62 23.46 10.74
CA SER A 178 -4.05 23.74 10.90
C SER A 178 -4.91 22.71 10.18
N ARG A 179 -6.14 22.45 10.67
CA ARG A 179 -7.07 21.46 10.09
C ARG A 179 -7.19 21.55 8.56
N ARG A 180 -7.30 22.77 8.03
CA ARG A 180 -7.36 23.05 6.57
C ARG A 180 -6.06 22.70 5.84
N THR A 181 -4.91 22.93 6.47
CA THR A 181 -3.60 22.63 5.89
C THR A 181 -3.34 21.13 5.84
N VAL A 182 -3.63 20.41 6.92
CA VAL A 182 -3.55 18.94 6.96
C VAL A 182 -4.46 18.33 5.89
N LYS A 183 -5.73 18.79 5.83
CA LYS A 183 -6.70 18.46 4.78
C LYS A 183 -6.12 18.61 3.36
N ARG A 184 -5.60 19.80 3.01
CA ARG A 184 -5.02 20.08 1.68
C ARG A 184 -3.77 19.24 1.37
N ARG A 185 -2.90 19.02 2.36
CA ARG A 185 -1.66 18.24 2.20
C ARG A 185 -1.95 16.76 1.94
N ILE A 186 -2.96 16.22 2.60
CA ILE A 186 -3.45 14.85 2.37
C ILE A 186 -3.91 14.65 0.92
N ASP A 187 -4.66 15.60 0.35
CA ASP A 187 -5.12 15.48 -1.04
C ASP A 187 -4.01 15.71 -2.06
N ALA A 188 -3.02 16.56 -1.74
CA ALA A 188 -1.85 16.75 -2.58
C ALA A 188 -0.99 15.47 -2.64
N MET A 189 -0.73 14.84 -1.48
CA MET A 189 0.00 13.58 -1.40
C MET A 189 -0.77 12.40 -2.00
N ALA A 190 -2.09 12.37 -1.88
CA ALA A 190 -2.87 11.32 -2.53
C ALA A 190 -2.83 11.45 -4.06
N ARG A 191 -3.02 12.66 -4.61
CA ARG A 191 -2.86 12.94 -6.05
C ARG A 191 -1.50 12.56 -6.59
N ASP A 192 -0.43 12.90 -5.86
CA ASP A 192 0.94 12.50 -6.19
C ASP A 192 1.09 10.96 -6.32
N ILE A 193 0.43 10.18 -5.44
CA ILE A 193 0.35 8.72 -5.55
C ILE A 193 -0.55 8.27 -6.70
N GLU A 194 -1.70 8.92 -6.94
CA GLU A 194 -2.59 8.63 -8.08
C GLU A 194 -1.83 8.76 -9.40
N ASP A 195 -1.20 9.91 -9.63
CA ASP A 195 -0.48 10.24 -10.86
C ASP A 195 0.70 9.28 -11.08
N THR A 196 1.40 8.91 -10.00
CA THR A 196 2.48 7.92 -10.04
C THR A 196 1.92 6.52 -10.38
N LEU A 197 0.83 6.09 -9.73
CA LEU A 197 0.20 4.79 -9.99
C LEU A 197 -0.30 4.69 -11.45
N PHE A 198 -1.03 5.70 -11.93
CA PHE A 198 -1.57 5.67 -13.30
C PHE A 198 -0.46 5.70 -14.35
N SER A 199 0.66 6.40 -14.09
CA SER A 199 1.84 6.39 -14.97
C SER A 199 2.48 5.00 -15.10
N GLU A 200 2.48 4.21 -14.02
CA GLU A 200 2.96 2.81 -14.04
C GLU A 200 1.99 1.91 -14.81
N LEU A 201 0.68 1.99 -14.51
CA LEU A 201 -0.38 1.18 -15.14
C LEU A 201 -0.56 1.45 -16.64
N LYS A 202 -0.16 2.63 -17.15
CA LYS A 202 -0.11 2.91 -18.59
C LYS A 202 0.88 2.00 -19.33
N ASN A 203 1.96 1.59 -18.67
CA ASN A 203 3.10 0.87 -19.27
C ASN A 203 3.27 -0.56 -18.76
N THR A 204 2.50 -0.97 -17.75
CA THR A 204 2.62 -2.26 -17.06
C THR A 204 1.32 -3.03 -17.13
N GLU A 205 1.41 -4.35 -17.33
CA GLU A 205 0.26 -5.26 -17.27
C GLU A 205 -0.16 -5.55 -15.82
N PHE A 206 -1.46 -5.63 -15.56
CA PHE A 206 -1.99 -5.73 -14.19
C PHE A 206 -3.25 -6.60 -14.08
N ALA A 207 -3.56 -7.01 -12.86
CA ALA A 207 -4.84 -7.59 -12.48
C ALA A 207 -5.69 -6.55 -11.72
N LEU A 208 -7.00 -6.62 -11.88
CA LEU A 208 -7.99 -5.78 -11.17
C LEU A 208 -8.78 -6.66 -10.19
N GLN A 209 -9.13 -6.13 -9.02
CA GLN A 209 -10.11 -6.73 -8.11
C GLN A 209 -11.18 -5.67 -7.82
N LEU A 210 -12.44 -6.05 -7.99
CA LEU A 210 -13.61 -5.22 -7.74
C LEU A 210 -14.46 -5.87 -6.65
N ASP A 211 -15.02 -5.02 -5.78
CA ASP A 211 -16.05 -5.41 -4.83
C ASP A 211 -16.92 -4.19 -4.46
N GLU A 212 -18.20 -4.42 -4.17
CA GLU A 212 -19.18 -3.38 -3.83
C GLU A 212 -19.70 -3.59 -2.41
N SER A 213 -19.83 -2.50 -1.65
CA SER A 213 -20.47 -2.55 -0.34
C SER A 213 -21.33 -1.33 -0.09
N THR A 214 -22.54 -1.59 0.36
CA THR A 214 -23.49 -0.56 0.80
C THR A 214 -23.05 0.01 2.15
N LEU A 215 -22.87 1.33 2.21
CA LEU A 215 -22.53 2.06 3.42
C LEU A 215 -23.76 2.30 4.31
N PRO A 216 -23.59 2.66 5.61
CA PRO A 216 -24.72 2.86 6.53
C PRO A 216 -25.70 4.01 6.20
N GLY A 217 -25.49 4.78 5.12
CA GLY A 217 -26.48 5.73 4.57
C GLY A 217 -27.19 5.22 3.31
N ASN A 218 -27.05 3.92 2.98
CA ASN A 218 -27.49 3.28 1.74
C ASN A 218 -26.71 3.71 0.47
N GLU A 219 -25.57 4.38 0.61
CA GLU A 219 -24.69 4.70 -0.52
C GLU A 219 -23.92 3.45 -0.96
N ALA A 220 -24.00 3.06 -2.23
CA ALA A 220 -23.27 1.91 -2.78
C ALA A 220 -21.84 2.33 -3.18
N LEU A 221 -20.82 1.79 -2.51
CA LEU A 221 -19.41 2.13 -2.76
C LEU A 221 -18.70 0.97 -3.49
N LEU A 222 -18.27 1.24 -4.71
CA LEU A 222 -17.38 0.36 -5.48
C LEU A 222 -15.93 0.67 -5.14
N LEU A 223 -15.20 -0.32 -4.63
CA LEU A 223 -13.75 -0.25 -4.45
C LEU A 223 -13.06 -1.06 -5.55
N ALA A 224 -12.03 -0.46 -6.15
CA ALA A 224 -11.18 -1.09 -7.14
C ALA A 224 -9.73 -1.12 -6.65
N TYR A 225 -9.12 -2.30 -6.67
CA TYR A 225 -7.69 -2.50 -6.39
C TYR A 225 -7.00 -3.11 -7.59
N VAL A 226 -5.75 -2.75 -7.82
CA VAL A 226 -4.89 -3.36 -8.84
C VAL A 226 -3.72 -4.09 -8.21
N ARG A 227 -3.28 -5.16 -8.86
CA ARG A 227 -2.01 -5.83 -8.58
C ARG A 227 -1.15 -5.87 -9.83
N PHE A 228 0.10 -5.44 -9.71
CA PHE A 228 1.05 -5.34 -10.82
C PHE A 228 2.48 -5.60 -10.33
N VAL A 229 3.40 -5.81 -11.27
CA VAL A 229 4.82 -5.96 -10.96
C VAL A 229 5.45 -4.57 -10.86
N LYS A 230 6.10 -4.27 -9.74
CA LYS A 230 6.85 -3.03 -9.51
C LYS A 230 8.26 -3.37 -9.03
N GLY A 231 9.26 -3.08 -9.87
CA GLY A 231 10.60 -3.62 -9.69
C GLY A 231 10.57 -5.15 -9.69
N GLU A 232 11.23 -5.79 -8.71
CA GLU A 232 11.25 -7.25 -8.55
C GLU A 232 10.16 -7.77 -7.59
N SER A 233 9.00 -7.09 -7.49
CA SER A 233 7.98 -7.40 -6.48
C SER A 233 6.55 -7.15 -6.95
N LEU A 234 5.58 -7.87 -6.39
CA LEU A 234 4.16 -7.56 -6.57
C LEU A 234 3.75 -6.40 -5.67
N ALA A 235 3.09 -5.40 -6.24
CA ALA A 235 2.45 -4.31 -5.54
C ALA A 235 0.92 -4.45 -5.62
N GLU A 236 0.21 -4.19 -4.52
CA GLU A 236 -1.25 -4.07 -4.45
C GLU A 236 -1.60 -2.63 -4.10
N GLU A 237 -2.37 -1.94 -4.93
CA GLU A 237 -2.74 -0.55 -4.72
C GLU A 237 -4.22 -0.28 -4.99
N LEU A 238 -4.79 0.68 -4.25
CA LEU A 238 -6.17 1.14 -4.48
C LEU A 238 -6.19 1.91 -5.80
N LEU A 239 -6.91 1.43 -6.81
CA LEU A 239 -7.09 2.10 -8.09
C LEU A 239 -8.08 3.27 -7.99
N PHE A 240 -9.26 3.03 -7.38
CA PHE A 240 -10.23 4.07 -7.05
C PHE A 240 -11.22 3.61 -5.97
N ALA A 241 -11.92 4.59 -5.39
CA ALA A 241 -13.17 4.40 -4.67
C ALA A 241 -14.25 5.27 -5.36
N LYS A 242 -15.33 4.67 -5.86
CA LYS A 242 -16.40 5.38 -6.57
C LYS A 242 -17.77 5.03 -6.00
N GLU A 243 -18.60 6.04 -5.78
CA GLU A 243 -20.01 5.87 -5.45
C GLU A 243 -20.81 5.50 -6.71
N LEU A 244 -21.66 4.47 -6.62
CA LEU A 244 -22.53 4.05 -7.71
C LEU A 244 -23.90 4.75 -7.59
N LEU A 245 -24.04 5.91 -8.23
CA LEU A 245 -25.20 6.80 -8.13
C LEU A 245 -26.55 6.21 -8.58
N THR A 246 -26.58 5.05 -9.27
CA THR A 246 -27.80 4.52 -9.91
C THR A 246 -28.14 3.10 -9.48
N ASN A 247 -27.35 2.11 -9.87
CA ASN A 247 -27.56 0.71 -9.52
C ASN A 247 -26.26 -0.11 -9.66
N ALA A 248 -26.14 -1.20 -8.90
CA ALA A 248 -25.03 -2.15 -8.95
C ALA A 248 -25.19 -3.23 -10.05
N LYS A 249 -25.77 -2.90 -11.22
CA LYS A 249 -25.82 -3.83 -12.36
C LYS A 249 -24.46 -3.89 -13.06
N GLY A 250 -24.15 -5.02 -13.70
CA GLY A 250 -22.87 -5.24 -14.39
C GLY A 250 -22.53 -4.19 -15.45
N GLU A 251 -23.54 -3.69 -16.18
CA GLU A 251 -23.39 -2.60 -17.14
C GLU A 251 -22.94 -1.28 -16.47
N SER A 252 -23.56 -0.91 -15.35
CA SER A 252 -23.26 0.32 -14.60
C SER A 252 -21.84 0.26 -14.01
N ILE A 253 -21.45 -0.89 -13.48
CA ILE A 253 -20.08 -1.15 -12.98
C ILE A 253 -19.08 -1.09 -14.15
N PHE A 254 -19.40 -1.70 -15.29
CA PHE A 254 -18.55 -1.67 -16.48
C PHE A 254 -18.34 -0.24 -17.01
N ARG A 255 -19.41 0.56 -17.10
CA ARG A 255 -19.31 1.98 -17.47
C ARG A 255 -18.44 2.75 -16.47
N ALA A 256 -18.66 2.61 -15.17
CA ALA A 256 -17.88 3.32 -14.14
C ALA A 256 -16.36 3.00 -14.18
N VAL A 257 -16.00 1.75 -14.51
CA VAL A 257 -14.62 1.29 -14.74
C VAL A 257 -14.09 1.81 -16.08
N SER A 258 -14.81 1.61 -17.19
CA SER A 258 -14.36 2.00 -18.53
C SER A 258 -14.20 3.52 -18.66
N GLU A 259 -15.09 4.31 -18.06
CA GLU A 259 -14.98 5.77 -18.00
C GLU A 259 -13.76 6.20 -17.18
N PHE A 260 -13.46 5.53 -16.05
CA PHE A 260 -12.26 5.82 -15.26
C PHE A 260 -10.97 5.54 -16.04
N PHE A 261 -10.88 4.39 -16.71
CA PHE A 261 -9.70 4.02 -17.51
C PHE A 261 -9.53 5.01 -18.67
N LYS A 262 -10.62 5.44 -19.32
CA LYS A 262 -10.58 6.47 -20.36
C LYS A 262 -10.17 7.84 -19.82
N GLU A 263 -10.70 8.26 -18.67
CA GLU A 263 -10.37 9.54 -18.01
C GLU A 263 -8.90 9.62 -17.58
N LYS A 264 -8.32 8.51 -17.12
CA LYS A 264 -6.91 8.43 -16.70
C LYS A 264 -5.95 7.95 -17.80
N GLU A 265 -6.47 7.75 -19.01
CA GLU A 265 -5.75 7.23 -20.19
C GLU A 265 -5.03 5.89 -19.93
N ILE A 266 -5.58 5.01 -19.11
CA ILE A 266 -5.03 3.69 -18.81
C ILE A 266 -5.53 2.70 -19.88
N PRO A 267 -4.65 2.04 -20.66
CA PRO A 267 -5.07 1.07 -21.66
C PRO A 267 -5.78 -0.13 -21.01
N LEU A 268 -7.01 -0.42 -21.44
CA LEU A 268 -7.73 -1.62 -20.99
C LEU A 268 -7.03 -2.91 -21.44
N GLN A 269 -6.24 -2.86 -22.50
CA GLN A 269 -5.42 -3.97 -23.02
C GLN A 269 -4.37 -4.47 -22.02
N ASN A 270 -3.95 -3.64 -21.06
CA ASN A 270 -2.99 -4.02 -20.02
C ASN A 270 -3.64 -4.90 -18.92
N LEU A 271 -4.96 -5.13 -18.97
CA LEU A 271 -5.69 -5.89 -17.96
C LEU A 271 -5.61 -7.42 -18.21
N LEU A 272 -4.75 -8.09 -17.46
CA LEU A 272 -4.53 -9.55 -17.56
C LEU A 272 -5.65 -10.38 -16.95
N ALA A 273 -6.19 -9.93 -15.81
CA ALA A 273 -7.11 -10.70 -14.99
C ALA A 273 -8.05 -9.78 -14.20
N VAL A 274 -9.26 -10.24 -13.92
CA VAL A 274 -10.20 -9.55 -13.04
C VAL A 274 -10.80 -10.48 -12.00
N GLY A 275 -10.63 -10.11 -10.73
CA GLY A 275 -11.22 -10.76 -9.57
C GLY A 275 -12.53 -10.10 -9.16
N THR A 276 -13.57 -10.90 -8.90
CA THR A 276 -14.92 -10.44 -8.49
C THR A 276 -15.52 -11.35 -7.42
N ASP A 277 -16.55 -10.88 -6.71
CA ASP A 277 -17.27 -11.65 -5.68
C ASP A 277 -18.07 -12.84 -6.24
N GLY A 278 -18.36 -12.85 -7.55
CA GLY A 278 -19.18 -13.87 -8.21
C GLY A 278 -20.69 -13.60 -8.21
N ALA A 279 -21.15 -12.40 -7.83
CA ALA A 279 -22.55 -12.03 -7.93
C ALA A 279 -23.07 -12.08 -9.39
N PRO A 280 -24.39 -12.30 -9.62
CA PRO A 280 -24.96 -12.30 -10.97
C PRO A 280 -24.72 -11.00 -11.76
N SER A 281 -24.56 -9.86 -11.08
CA SER A 281 -24.14 -8.58 -11.66
C SER A 281 -22.70 -8.59 -12.17
N MET A 282 -21.82 -9.44 -11.63
CA MET A 282 -20.42 -9.55 -12.04
C MET A 282 -20.22 -10.65 -13.10
N VAL A 283 -20.68 -11.87 -12.84
CA VAL A 283 -20.41 -13.06 -13.69
C VAL A 283 -21.54 -13.42 -14.67
N GLY A 284 -22.65 -12.67 -14.70
CA GLY A 284 -23.81 -12.99 -15.54
C GLY A 284 -23.48 -13.04 -17.04
N ARG A 285 -23.82 -14.16 -17.71
CA ARG A 285 -23.41 -14.51 -19.09
C ARG A 285 -23.61 -13.42 -20.15
N HIS A 286 -24.66 -12.59 -20.03
CA HIS A 286 -25.04 -11.58 -21.03
C HIS A 286 -25.16 -10.15 -20.49
N ARG A 287 -25.14 -9.97 -19.16
CA ARG A 287 -25.38 -8.68 -18.48
C ARG A 287 -24.49 -8.48 -17.24
N GLY A 288 -23.54 -9.39 -17.03
CA GLY A 288 -22.54 -9.28 -15.99
C GLY A 288 -21.40 -8.37 -16.43
N PHE A 289 -20.76 -7.69 -15.48
CA PHE A 289 -19.56 -6.87 -15.72
C PHE A 289 -18.50 -7.60 -16.55
N ILE A 290 -18.25 -8.88 -16.27
CA ILE A 290 -17.23 -9.69 -16.98
C ILE A 290 -17.62 -9.97 -18.43
N ALA A 291 -18.92 -10.06 -18.75
CA ALA A 291 -19.37 -10.25 -20.12
C ALA A 291 -19.03 -9.02 -20.98
N TYR A 292 -19.41 -7.82 -20.51
CA TYR A 292 -19.05 -6.56 -21.17
C TYR A 292 -17.54 -6.32 -21.23
N LEU A 293 -16.80 -6.68 -20.18
CA LEU A 293 -15.34 -6.55 -20.19
C LEU A 293 -14.69 -7.43 -21.27
N LYS A 294 -15.21 -8.64 -21.50
CA LYS A 294 -14.71 -9.56 -22.54
C LYS A 294 -15.03 -9.13 -23.97
N GLU A 295 -16.00 -8.23 -24.17
CA GLU A 295 -16.24 -7.60 -25.48
C GLU A 295 -15.11 -6.62 -25.85
N VAL A 296 -14.39 -6.06 -24.85
CA VAL A 296 -13.28 -5.11 -25.04
C VAL A 296 -11.90 -5.77 -24.85
N VAL A 297 -11.79 -6.73 -23.93
CA VAL A 297 -10.56 -7.46 -23.60
C VAL A 297 -10.86 -8.97 -23.57
N PRO A 298 -10.91 -9.66 -24.74
CA PRO A 298 -11.34 -11.05 -24.83
C PRO A 298 -10.52 -12.02 -23.96
N ASP A 299 -9.22 -11.80 -23.87
CA ASP A 299 -8.25 -12.67 -23.19
C ASP A 299 -8.16 -12.46 -21.67
N VAL A 300 -9.01 -11.60 -21.08
CA VAL A 300 -8.98 -11.31 -19.64
C VAL A 300 -9.37 -12.56 -18.82
N LEU A 301 -8.50 -12.92 -17.88
CA LEU A 301 -8.75 -14.03 -16.96
C LEU A 301 -9.75 -13.61 -15.88
N ALA A 302 -10.99 -14.07 -16.03
CA ALA A 302 -12.03 -13.89 -15.01
C ALA A 302 -11.78 -14.84 -13.83
N VAL A 303 -11.64 -14.28 -12.63
CA VAL A 303 -11.49 -15.02 -11.36
C VAL A 303 -12.65 -14.68 -10.43
N HIS A 304 -13.30 -15.70 -9.88
CA HIS A 304 -14.32 -15.53 -8.84
C HIS A 304 -13.67 -15.84 -7.48
N CYS A 305 -13.82 -14.89 -6.56
CA CYS A 305 -13.16 -14.83 -5.26
C CYS A 305 -13.20 -16.15 -4.48
N VAL A 306 -12.03 -16.63 -4.09
CA VAL A 306 -11.83 -17.88 -3.34
C VAL A 306 -12.42 -17.82 -1.93
N LEU A 307 -12.42 -16.63 -1.30
CA LEU A 307 -13.05 -16.41 0.01
C LEU A 307 -14.57 -16.53 -0.10
N HIS A 308 -15.16 -15.89 -1.11
CA HIS A 308 -16.60 -15.96 -1.35
C HIS A 308 -17.02 -17.41 -1.69
N ARG A 309 -16.27 -18.10 -2.54
CA ARG A 309 -16.51 -19.53 -2.86
C ARG A 309 -16.41 -20.43 -1.63
N GLN A 310 -15.37 -20.28 -0.81
CA GLN A 310 -15.21 -21.06 0.41
C GLN A 310 -16.35 -20.79 1.41
N HIS A 311 -16.80 -19.54 1.52
CA HIS A 311 -17.99 -19.17 2.30
C HIS A 311 -19.28 -19.82 1.76
N LEU A 312 -19.46 -19.88 0.44
CA LEU A 312 -20.59 -20.57 -0.18
C LEU A 312 -20.59 -22.08 0.08
N VAL A 313 -19.41 -22.74 0.14
CA VAL A 313 -19.33 -24.15 0.55
C VAL A 313 -19.65 -24.30 2.04
N ALA A 314 -19.09 -23.46 2.91
CA ALA A 314 -19.35 -23.53 4.36
C ALA A 314 -20.84 -23.31 4.74
N LYS A 315 -21.63 -22.66 3.87
CA LYS A 315 -23.10 -22.56 4.02
C LYS A 315 -23.86 -23.85 3.70
N ARG A 316 -23.25 -24.84 3.03
CA ARG A 316 -23.90 -26.13 2.69
C ARG A 316 -23.93 -27.00 3.95
N LEU A 317 -25.09 -27.09 4.59
CA LEU A 317 -25.36 -27.88 5.80
C LEU A 317 -26.53 -28.84 5.56
N SER A 318 -26.57 -29.97 6.27
CA SER A 318 -27.76 -30.82 6.34
C SER A 318 -28.88 -30.14 7.16
N ALA A 319 -30.13 -30.59 6.98
CA ALA A 319 -31.27 -30.02 7.72
C ALA A 319 -31.12 -30.14 9.25
N ARG A 320 -30.54 -31.25 9.72
CA ARG A 320 -30.15 -31.48 11.12
C ARG A 320 -29.15 -30.43 11.59
N LEU A 321 -27.97 -30.36 10.97
CA LEU A 321 -26.89 -29.44 11.36
C LEU A 321 -27.28 -27.96 11.24
N ASN A 322 -28.12 -27.61 10.27
CA ASN A 322 -28.68 -26.27 10.14
C ASN A 322 -29.64 -25.93 11.28
N SER A 323 -30.41 -26.90 11.79
CA SER A 323 -31.27 -26.69 12.97
C SER A 323 -30.43 -26.44 14.22
N SER A 324 -29.40 -27.27 14.45
CA SER A 324 -28.43 -27.14 15.54
C SER A 324 -27.73 -25.77 15.51
N LEU A 325 -27.28 -25.32 14.33
CA LEU A 325 -26.71 -23.97 14.15
C LEU A 325 -27.73 -22.85 14.42
N ARG A 326 -29.02 -23.04 14.09
CA ARG A 326 -30.07 -22.05 14.39
C ARG A 326 -30.35 -21.92 15.89
N TYR A 327 -30.23 -23.00 16.67
CA TYR A 327 -30.32 -22.92 18.13
C TYR A 327 -29.16 -22.12 18.73
N VAL A 328 -27.92 -22.32 18.25
CA VAL A 328 -26.76 -21.49 18.64
C VAL A 328 -26.99 -20.02 18.34
N ILE A 329 -27.48 -19.69 17.14
CA ILE A 329 -27.77 -18.30 16.74
C ILE A 329 -28.88 -17.70 17.62
N ALA A 330 -29.95 -18.45 17.90
CA ALA A 330 -31.02 -18.01 18.79
C ALA A 330 -30.51 -17.75 20.22
N ALA A 331 -29.64 -18.60 20.74
CA ALA A 331 -29.03 -18.48 22.06
C ALA A 331 -28.15 -17.23 22.19
N VAL A 332 -27.23 -17.03 21.24
CA VAL A 332 -26.39 -15.81 21.16
C VAL A 332 -27.27 -14.56 21.07
N ASN A 333 -28.32 -14.57 20.24
CA ASN A 333 -29.24 -13.45 20.11
C ASN A 333 -30.05 -13.21 21.39
N ARG A 334 -30.47 -14.25 22.12
CA ARG A 334 -31.24 -14.16 23.37
C ARG A 334 -30.42 -13.57 24.52
N ILE A 335 -29.15 -13.99 24.64
CA ILE A 335 -28.18 -13.46 25.60
C ILE A 335 -27.85 -12.00 25.27
N LYS A 336 -27.74 -11.66 23.99
CA LYS A 336 -27.37 -10.30 23.55
C LYS A 336 -28.53 -9.37 23.22
N ALA A 337 -29.77 -9.81 23.42
CA ALA A 337 -30.98 -9.05 23.09
C ALA A 337 -31.06 -7.70 23.80
N ASN A 338 -30.49 -7.59 25.00
CA ASN A 338 -30.42 -6.34 25.75
C ASN A 338 -29.14 -6.30 26.61
N ALA A 339 -28.78 -5.09 27.07
CA ALA A 339 -27.58 -4.86 27.86
C ALA A 339 -27.65 -5.39 29.31
N SER A 340 -28.81 -5.85 29.78
CA SER A 340 -28.96 -6.50 31.09
C SER A 340 -28.57 -7.97 31.01
N ASN A 341 -29.13 -8.71 30.05
CA ASN A 341 -28.79 -10.11 29.79
C ASN A 341 -27.28 -10.28 29.53
N ASP A 342 -26.69 -9.42 28.70
CA ASP A 342 -25.25 -9.45 28.38
C ASP A 342 -24.35 -9.04 29.57
N ARG A 343 -24.89 -8.38 30.61
CA ARG A 343 -24.18 -8.15 31.89
C ARG A 343 -24.34 -9.33 32.85
N LEU A 344 -25.54 -9.87 32.99
CA LEU A 344 -25.82 -11.04 33.82
C LEU A 344 -25.03 -12.27 33.33
N PHE A 345 -24.96 -12.48 32.02
CA PHE A 345 -24.16 -13.55 31.43
C PHE A 345 -22.66 -13.38 31.68
N ARG A 346 -22.12 -12.15 31.61
CA ARG A 346 -20.71 -11.89 31.99
C ARG A 346 -20.45 -12.26 33.45
N GLN A 347 -21.35 -11.83 34.34
CA GLN A 347 -21.22 -12.12 35.76
C GLN A 347 -21.24 -13.63 36.01
N LEU A 348 -22.15 -14.38 35.35
CA LEU A 348 -22.18 -15.84 35.41
C LEU A 348 -20.86 -16.47 34.92
N CYS A 349 -20.30 -15.98 33.81
CA CYS A 349 -18.99 -16.44 33.34
C CYS A 349 -17.84 -16.11 34.31
N ASP A 350 -17.86 -14.93 34.92
CA ASP A 350 -16.87 -14.53 35.93
C ASP A 350 -17.04 -15.35 37.24
N GLU A 351 -18.27 -15.80 37.57
CA GLU A 351 -18.59 -16.69 38.70
C GLU A 351 -18.20 -18.17 38.43
N ASN A 352 -18.28 -18.61 37.18
CA ASN A 352 -17.91 -19.96 36.72
C ASN A 352 -16.40 -20.10 36.35
N ASP A 353 -15.58 -19.07 36.58
CA ASP A 353 -14.13 -19.01 36.25
C ASP A 353 -13.83 -19.29 34.75
N GLU A 354 -14.68 -18.79 33.86
CA GLU A 354 -14.59 -19.01 32.41
C GLU A 354 -13.51 -18.14 31.74
N ASP A 355 -12.71 -18.72 30.84
CA ASP A 355 -11.68 -18.02 30.03
C ASP A 355 -12.25 -16.83 29.21
N TYR A 356 -13.57 -16.81 28.95
CA TYR A 356 -14.22 -15.76 28.17
C TYR A 356 -15.56 -15.30 28.77
N ASN A 357 -15.61 -14.10 29.37
CA ASN A 357 -16.88 -13.52 29.80
C ASN A 357 -17.77 -12.94 28.67
N ARG A 358 -17.42 -13.09 27.38
CA ARG A 358 -18.24 -12.58 26.25
C ARG A 358 -18.24 -13.47 25.02
N LEU A 359 -19.43 -13.97 24.68
CA LEU A 359 -19.78 -14.48 23.36
C LEU A 359 -19.46 -13.46 22.25
N LEU A 360 -19.33 -13.92 21.01
CA LEU A 360 -19.19 -13.07 19.83
C LEU A 360 -20.56 -12.83 19.17
N LEU A 361 -20.74 -11.70 18.47
CA LEU A 361 -21.92 -11.50 17.61
C LEU A 361 -21.60 -12.04 16.22
N HIS A 362 -22.50 -12.86 15.67
CA HIS A 362 -22.49 -13.17 14.25
C HIS A 362 -23.31 -12.11 13.51
N THR A 363 -22.67 -11.37 12.59
CA THR A 363 -23.38 -10.71 11.49
C THR A 363 -23.15 -11.53 10.22
N GLU A 364 -24.19 -11.69 9.39
CA GLU A 364 -24.12 -12.54 8.18
C GLU A 364 -23.01 -12.09 7.19
N VAL A 365 -22.61 -10.82 7.29
CA VAL A 365 -21.73 -10.10 6.37
C VAL A 365 -20.23 -10.35 6.64
N ARG A 366 -19.81 -10.84 7.82
CA ARG A 366 -18.38 -11.07 8.14
C ARG A 366 -18.14 -12.48 8.69
N TRP A 367 -17.98 -13.41 7.75
CA TRP A 367 -18.00 -14.86 8.00
C TRP A 367 -16.83 -15.37 8.89
N LEU A 368 -15.70 -14.65 9.03
CA LEU A 368 -14.64 -14.92 10.03
C LEU A 368 -15.22 -15.12 11.44
N SER A 369 -16.33 -14.44 11.74
CA SER A 369 -17.05 -14.56 13.01
C SER A 369 -17.65 -15.95 13.25
N ARG A 370 -17.97 -16.77 12.24
CA ARG A 370 -18.67 -18.05 12.46
C ARG A 370 -17.85 -19.07 13.23
N GLY A 371 -16.63 -19.38 12.78
CA GLY A 371 -15.77 -20.32 13.50
C GLY A 371 -15.39 -19.82 14.89
N ALA A 372 -14.96 -18.56 15.01
CA ALA A 372 -14.62 -17.97 16.29
C ALA A 372 -15.83 -17.90 17.26
N CYS A 373 -17.04 -17.66 16.74
CA CYS A 373 -18.26 -17.66 17.54
C CYS A 373 -18.68 -19.09 17.95
N LEU A 374 -18.55 -20.09 17.07
CA LEU A 374 -18.89 -21.47 17.40
C LEU A 374 -17.89 -22.08 18.39
N THR A 375 -16.59 -21.88 18.20
CA THR A 375 -15.56 -22.29 19.16
C THR A 375 -15.85 -21.67 20.54
N ARG A 376 -16.04 -20.34 20.62
CA ARG A 376 -16.34 -19.69 21.90
C ARG A 376 -17.68 -20.03 22.50
N PHE A 377 -18.71 -20.23 21.67
CA PHE A 377 -20.00 -20.70 22.16
C PHE A 377 -19.90 -22.10 22.76
N TYR A 378 -19.02 -22.95 22.20
CA TYR A 378 -18.77 -24.28 22.75
C TYR A 378 -17.93 -24.22 24.03
N GLU A 379 -16.88 -23.41 24.07
CA GLU A 379 -16.08 -23.16 25.29
C GLU A 379 -17.01 -22.76 26.45
N LEU A 380 -17.96 -21.86 26.20
CA LEU A 380 -18.95 -21.39 27.20
C LEU A 380 -20.24 -22.22 27.24
N PHE A 381 -20.29 -23.43 26.69
CA PHE A 381 -21.55 -24.17 26.52
C PHE A 381 -22.27 -24.45 27.86
N GLY A 382 -21.50 -24.74 28.92
CA GLY A 382 -22.01 -24.90 30.28
C GLY A 382 -22.76 -23.65 30.75
N SER A 383 -22.04 -22.54 30.89
CA SER A 383 -22.60 -21.23 31.28
C SER A 383 -23.74 -20.75 30.37
N VAL A 384 -23.71 -21.06 29.08
CA VAL A 384 -24.81 -20.75 28.15
C VAL A 384 -26.06 -21.57 28.47
N THR A 385 -25.95 -22.87 28.73
CA THR A 385 -27.12 -23.69 29.09
C THR A 385 -27.68 -23.28 30.45
N GLU A 386 -26.84 -23.08 31.46
CA GLU A 386 -27.23 -22.59 32.80
C GLU A 386 -27.97 -21.25 32.72
N PHE A 387 -27.42 -20.27 31.99
CA PHE A 387 -28.10 -19.00 31.76
C PHE A 387 -29.48 -19.17 31.10
N LEU A 388 -29.59 -20.09 30.13
CA LEU A 388 -30.83 -20.31 29.39
C LEU A 388 -31.86 -21.14 30.16
N GLU A 389 -31.51 -21.98 31.13
CA GLU A 389 -32.49 -22.69 31.96
C GLU A 389 -33.48 -21.73 32.64
N ALA A 390 -32.98 -20.61 33.18
CA ALA A 390 -33.79 -19.59 33.83
C ALA A 390 -34.53 -18.64 32.86
N HIS A 391 -34.14 -18.59 31.58
CA HIS A 391 -34.58 -17.54 30.64
C HIS A 391 -35.29 -18.05 29.38
N ASP A 392 -35.03 -19.28 28.96
CA ASP A 392 -35.62 -19.98 27.80
C ASP A 392 -35.31 -21.49 27.89
N ALA A 393 -36.01 -22.19 28.78
CA ALA A 393 -35.80 -23.62 29.03
C ALA A 393 -36.00 -24.49 27.77
N ALA A 394 -36.89 -24.09 26.85
CA ALA A 394 -37.11 -24.80 25.59
C ALA A 394 -35.90 -24.68 24.65
N LEU A 395 -35.27 -23.51 24.57
CA LEU A 395 -34.03 -23.33 23.82
C LEU A 395 -32.85 -24.06 24.49
N CYS A 396 -32.74 -24.03 25.81
CA CYS A 396 -31.73 -24.79 26.56
C CYS A 396 -31.80 -26.30 26.24
N GLU A 397 -32.98 -26.88 26.33
CA GLU A 397 -33.20 -28.31 26.06
C GLU A 397 -32.86 -28.69 24.61
N ASN A 398 -33.16 -27.81 23.65
CA ASN A 398 -32.77 -28.00 22.25
C ASN A 398 -31.25 -27.90 22.03
N LEU A 399 -30.55 -27.02 22.75
CA LEU A 399 -29.08 -26.96 22.72
C LEU A 399 -28.46 -28.24 23.27
N ARG A 400 -28.92 -28.73 24.44
CA ARG A 400 -28.43 -29.98 25.05
C ARG A 400 -28.61 -31.18 24.12
N LYS A 401 -29.79 -31.31 23.50
CA LYS A 401 -30.06 -32.34 22.47
C LYS A 401 -29.17 -32.25 21.22
N SER A 402 -28.57 -31.08 20.96
CA SER A 402 -27.70 -30.85 19.81
C SER A 402 -26.22 -30.65 20.17
N GLU A 403 -25.79 -30.94 21.41
CA GLU A 403 -24.41 -30.73 21.88
C GLU A 403 -23.37 -31.38 20.96
N ILE A 404 -23.59 -32.64 20.56
CA ILE A 404 -22.71 -33.39 19.65
C ILE A 404 -22.61 -32.71 18.27
N ASP A 405 -23.73 -32.22 17.73
CA ASP A 405 -23.75 -31.48 16.46
C ASP A 405 -23.00 -30.16 16.57
N ILE A 406 -23.17 -29.43 17.67
CA ILE A 406 -22.52 -28.14 17.91
C ILE A 406 -21.01 -28.35 18.08
N ALA A 407 -20.58 -29.41 18.78
CA ALA A 407 -19.17 -29.79 18.91
C ALA A 407 -18.53 -30.09 17.54
N TYR A 408 -19.17 -30.93 16.72
CA TYR A 408 -18.74 -31.20 15.34
C TYR A 408 -18.67 -29.92 14.50
N LEU A 409 -19.67 -29.04 14.60
CA LEU A 409 -19.71 -27.77 13.87
C LEU A 409 -18.61 -26.79 14.32
N ALA A 410 -18.33 -26.69 15.62
CA ALA A 410 -17.26 -25.85 16.16
C ALA A 410 -15.90 -26.27 15.59
N ASP A 411 -15.61 -27.58 15.62
CA ASP A 411 -14.39 -28.15 15.05
C ASP A 411 -14.26 -27.93 13.53
N LEU A 412 -15.33 -28.17 12.78
CA LEU A 412 -15.34 -28.00 11.33
C LEU A 412 -15.17 -26.53 10.93
N TYR A 413 -15.89 -25.62 11.59
CA TYR A 413 -15.79 -24.19 11.31
C TYR A 413 -14.46 -23.58 11.78
N PHE A 414 -13.81 -24.13 12.81
CA PHE A 414 -12.43 -23.81 13.13
C PHE A 414 -11.49 -24.15 11.95
N LYS A 415 -11.63 -25.35 11.36
CA LYS A 415 -10.84 -25.79 10.19
C LYS A 415 -11.10 -24.91 8.96
N PHE A 416 -12.34 -24.45 8.74
CA PHE A 416 -12.66 -23.44 7.72
C PHE A 416 -12.01 -22.09 7.99
N ASN A 417 -11.99 -21.62 9.24
CA ASN A 417 -11.33 -20.38 9.62
C ASN A 417 -9.81 -20.45 9.35
N GLU A 418 -9.15 -21.58 9.66
CA GLU A 418 -7.72 -21.78 9.37
C GLU A 418 -7.41 -21.78 7.87
N MET A 419 -8.19 -22.50 7.05
CA MET A 419 -8.07 -22.44 5.60
C MET A 419 -8.23 -21.00 5.08
N ASN A 420 -9.20 -20.27 5.60
CA ASN A 420 -9.49 -18.94 5.08
C ASN A 420 -8.45 -17.90 5.52
N LYS A 421 -7.88 -17.98 6.74
CA LYS A 421 -6.70 -17.18 7.13
C LYS A 421 -5.56 -17.32 6.10
N GLN A 422 -5.34 -18.54 5.58
CA GLN A 422 -4.34 -18.80 4.53
C GLN A 422 -4.76 -18.19 3.19
N LEU A 423 -6.06 -18.18 2.84
CA LEU A 423 -6.60 -17.51 1.65
C LEU A 423 -6.64 -15.97 1.75
N GLN A 424 -6.50 -15.40 2.95
CA GLN A 424 -6.33 -13.96 3.19
C GLN A 424 -4.86 -13.51 3.21
N SER A 425 -3.91 -14.43 2.99
CA SER A 425 -2.48 -14.12 2.98
C SER A 425 -2.13 -13.03 1.96
N SER A 426 -1.13 -12.21 2.31
CA SER A 426 -0.60 -11.18 1.41
C SER A 426 -0.05 -11.82 0.14
N MET A 427 -0.33 -11.22 -1.03
CA MET A 427 0.13 -11.70 -2.34
C MET A 427 -0.23 -13.17 -2.63
N LEU A 428 -1.46 -13.59 -2.26
CA LEU A 428 -2.00 -14.88 -2.71
C LEU A 428 -2.16 -14.86 -4.24
N ASN A 429 -1.57 -15.84 -4.91
CA ASN A 429 -1.63 -16.05 -6.37
C ASN A 429 -2.43 -17.33 -6.71
N LEU A 430 -2.64 -17.64 -7.99
CA LEU A 430 -3.44 -18.81 -8.40
C LEU A 430 -2.75 -20.16 -8.10
N VAL A 431 -1.42 -20.20 -8.14
CA VAL A 431 -0.61 -21.40 -7.82
C VAL A 431 -0.77 -21.79 -6.35
N LYS A 432 -0.52 -20.86 -5.43
CA LYS A 432 -0.77 -21.01 -3.99
C LYS A 432 -2.22 -21.41 -3.72
N THR A 433 -3.17 -20.76 -4.40
CA THR A 433 -4.60 -21.06 -4.25
C THR A 433 -4.90 -22.53 -4.56
N LYS A 434 -4.45 -23.05 -5.71
CA LYS A 434 -4.68 -24.45 -6.10
C LYS A 434 -4.13 -25.42 -5.05
N THR A 435 -2.91 -25.18 -4.56
CA THR A 435 -2.26 -25.99 -3.52
C THR A 435 -3.03 -25.95 -2.19
N LEU A 436 -3.43 -24.77 -1.72
CA LEU A 436 -4.16 -24.62 -0.45
C LEU A 436 -5.54 -25.30 -0.47
N VAL A 437 -6.31 -25.07 -1.54
CA VAL A 437 -7.67 -25.66 -1.66
C VAL A 437 -7.59 -27.17 -1.92
N GLY A 438 -6.61 -27.64 -2.72
CA GLY A 438 -6.34 -29.06 -2.92
C GLY A 438 -5.92 -29.78 -1.63
N ALA A 439 -5.06 -29.18 -0.81
CA ALA A 439 -4.69 -29.72 0.49
C ALA A 439 -5.90 -29.80 1.44
N PHE A 440 -6.81 -28.83 1.40
CA PHE A 440 -8.04 -28.87 2.21
C PHE A 440 -9.02 -29.96 1.73
N LEU A 441 -9.20 -30.14 0.41
CA LEU A 441 -9.98 -31.25 -0.15
C LEU A 441 -9.47 -32.62 0.31
N SER A 442 -8.15 -32.84 0.24
CA SER A 442 -7.54 -34.09 0.72
C SER A 442 -7.76 -34.30 2.23
N LYS A 443 -7.75 -33.22 3.03
CA LYS A 443 -8.10 -33.26 4.45
C LYS A 443 -9.57 -33.63 4.68
N LEU A 444 -10.53 -33.11 3.90
CA LEU A 444 -11.94 -33.49 4.01
C LEU A 444 -12.16 -34.99 3.80
N LYS A 445 -11.48 -35.59 2.80
CA LYS A 445 -11.51 -37.06 2.60
C LYS A 445 -10.95 -37.82 3.80
N LEU A 446 -9.82 -37.37 4.33
CA LEU A 446 -9.20 -37.97 5.52
C LEU A 446 -10.12 -37.88 6.75
N TYR A 447 -10.75 -36.72 6.97
CA TYR A 447 -11.71 -36.51 8.06
C TYR A 447 -12.90 -37.46 7.95
N LYS A 448 -13.48 -37.64 6.74
CA LYS A 448 -14.56 -38.62 6.51
C LYS A 448 -14.10 -40.05 6.83
N CYS A 449 -12.94 -40.46 6.32
CA CYS A 449 -12.41 -41.81 6.56
C CYS A 449 -12.14 -42.09 8.05
N ASN A 450 -11.66 -41.10 8.79
CA ASN A 450 -11.34 -41.26 10.21
C ASN A 450 -12.61 -41.20 11.10
N LEU A 451 -13.54 -40.26 10.85
CA LEU A 451 -14.82 -40.25 11.54
C LEU A 451 -15.59 -41.57 11.34
N GLY A 452 -15.61 -42.11 10.11
CA GLY A 452 -16.21 -43.42 9.81
C GLY A 452 -15.55 -44.62 10.51
N ARG A 453 -14.32 -44.45 11.02
CA ARG A 453 -13.61 -45.41 11.88
C ARG A 453 -13.77 -45.13 13.38
N ARG A 454 -14.59 -44.14 13.75
CA ARG A 454 -14.74 -43.59 15.11
C ARG A 454 -13.43 -43.00 15.67
N GLU A 455 -12.53 -42.55 14.79
CA GLU A 455 -11.28 -41.87 15.13
C GLU A 455 -11.49 -40.34 15.18
N PHE A 456 -11.84 -39.83 16.35
CA PHE A 456 -12.21 -38.43 16.57
C PHE A 456 -11.03 -37.48 16.84
N SER A 457 -9.78 -37.96 16.82
CA SER A 457 -8.58 -37.16 17.19
C SER A 457 -8.40 -35.85 16.39
N GLN A 458 -8.96 -35.77 15.18
CA GLN A 458 -8.92 -34.57 14.34
C GLN A 458 -10.05 -33.57 14.64
N PHE A 459 -11.00 -33.95 15.49
CA PHE A 459 -12.14 -33.17 15.98
C PHE A 459 -12.10 -33.18 17.52
N PRO A 460 -11.15 -32.47 18.16
CA PRO A 460 -10.97 -32.48 19.61
C PRO A 460 -12.24 -32.17 20.41
N THR A 461 -13.06 -31.22 20.00
CA THR A 461 -14.31 -30.87 20.70
C THR A 461 -15.32 -32.02 20.60
N LEU A 462 -15.46 -32.63 19.42
CA LEU A 462 -16.29 -33.83 19.26
C LEU A 462 -15.75 -35.03 20.06
N ALA A 463 -14.42 -35.20 20.13
CA ALA A 463 -13.78 -36.27 20.89
C ALA A 463 -13.97 -36.09 22.41
N GLU A 464 -13.90 -34.86 22.91
CA GLU A 464 -14.21 -34.50 24.30
C GLU A 464 -15.67 -34.86 24.65
N VAL A 465 -16.61 -34.50 23.79
CA VAL A 465 -18.03 -34.88 23.95
C VAL A 465 -18.21 -36.39 23.90
N GLY A 466 -17.53 -37.09 22.97
CA GLY A 466 -17.59 -38.54 22.84
C GLY A 466 -17.12 -39.34 24.07
N LYS A 467 -16.42 -38.71 25.03
CA LYS A 467 -16.10 -39.29 26.33
C LYS A 467 -17.24 -39.15 27.35
N LYS A 468 -18.10 -38.14 27.19
CA LYS A 468 -19.21 -37.79 28.10
C LYS A 468 -20.55 -38.35 27.62
N LEU A 469 -20.79 -38.29 26.31
CA LEU A 469 -21.99 -38.73 25.61
C LEU A 469 -21.60 -39.78 24.56
N GLN A 470 -22.38 -40.85 24.46
CA GLN A 470 -22.15 -41.87 23.44
C GLN A 470 -22.55 -41.32 22.05
N ILE A 471 -21.56 -41.16 21.15
CA ILE A 471 -21.81 -40.78 19.76
C ILE A 471 -22.42 -41.98 19.01
N ALA A 472 -23.64 -41.82 18.52
CA ALA A 472 -24.39 -42.87 17.84
C ALA A 472 -23.87 -43.12 16.41
N ASP A 473 -24.20 -44.27 15.83
CA ASP A 473 -23.81 -44.55 14.43
C ASP A 473 -24.54 -43.62 13.45
N GLU A 474 -25.76 -43.17 13.75
CA GLU A 474 -26.46 -42.17 12.93
C GLU A 474 -25.74 -40.81 12.91
N ASP A 475 -25.09 -40.42 14.02
CA ASP A 475 -24.32 -39.18 14.12
C ASP A 475 -23.07 -39.25 13.24
N VAL A 476 -22.29 -40.33 13.39
CA VAL A 476 -21.10 -40.59 12.58
C VAL A 476 -21.46 -40.63 11.10
N HIS A 477 -22.57 -41.29 10.74
CA HIS A 477 -23.06 -41.35 9.36
C HIS A 477 -23.40 -39.95 8.83
N ALA A 478 -24.21 -39.17 9.56
CA ALA A 478 -24.60 -37.82 9.17
C ALA A 478 -23.40 -36.87 8.99
N TYR A 479 -22.36 -37.00 9.82
CA TYR A 479 -21.13 -36.22 9.68
C TYR A 479 -20.30 -36.67 8.46
N CYS A 480 -20.24 -37.98 8.18
CA CYS A 480 -19.55 -38.52 6.99
C CYS A 480 -20.25 -38.11 5.68
N GLU A 481 -21.58 -38.15 5.63
CA GLU A 481 -22.37 -37.63 4.50
C GLU A 481 -22.13 -36.13 4.30
N HIS A 482 -22.15 -35.35 5.39
CA HIS A 482 -21.91 -33.91 5.33
C HIS A 482 -20.50 -33.57 4.84
N LEU A 483 -19.46 -34.31 5.26
CA LEU A 483 -18.10 -34.10 4.74
C LEU A 483 -17.96 -34.44 3.25
N GLU A 484 -18.65 -35.48 2.75
CA GLU A 484 -18.69 -35.76 1.30
C GLU A 484 -19.43 -34.65 0.55
N MET A 485 -20.58 -34.22 1.06
CA MET A 485 -21.38 -33.12 0.53
C MET A 485 -20.55 -31.81 0.42
N LEU A 486 -19.70 -31.53 1.41
CA LEU A 486 -18.78 -30.39 1.35
C LEU A 486 -17.66 -30.61 0.33
N HIS A 487 -17.07 -31.81 0.30
CA HIS A 487 -16.02 -32.19 -0.65
C HIS A 487 -16.50 -32.03 -2.11
N GLU A 488 -17.68 -32.54 -2.46
CA GLU A 488 -18.32 -32.34 -3.76
C GLU A 488 -18.50 -30.86 -4.12
N ASP A 489 -18.94 -30.03 -3.16
CA ASP A 489 -19.22 -28.62 -3.43
C ASP A 489 -17.93 -27.82 -3.63
N PHE A 490 -16.84 -28.17 -2.94
CA PHE A 490 -15.51 -27.64 -3.23
C PHE A 490 -15.04 -28.04 -4.64
N VAL A 491 -15.12 -29.32 -5.01
CA VAL A 491 -14.74 -29.80 -6.35
C VAL A 491 -15.53 -29.05 -7.43
N ARG A 492 -16.84 -28.86 -7.22
CA ARG A 492 -17.71 -28.12 -8.14
C ARG A 492 -17.38 -26.62 -8.21
N ARG A 493 -17.22 -25.93 -7.08
CA ARG A 493 -17.03 -24.47 -7.05
C ARG A 493 -15.61 -24.01 -7.36
N PHE A 494 -14.62 -24.88 -7.22
CA PHE A 494 -13.22 -24.62 -7.55
C PHE A 494 -12.73 -25.42 -8.77
N GLY A 495 -13.65 -26.01 -9.54
CA GLY A 495 -13.31 -26.84 -10.70
C GLY A 495 -12.47 -26.12 -11.75
N ASP A 496 -12.67 -24.82 -11.92
CA ASP A 496 -11.83 -23.94 -12.74
C ASP A 496 -10.39 -23.84 -12.18
N ILE A 497 -10.22 -23.57 -10.89
CA ILE A 497 -8.91 -23.54 -10.21
C ILE A 497 -8.21 -24.89 -10.30
N PHE A 498 -8.94 -26.00 -10.23
CA PHE A 498 -8.36 -27.33 -10.42
C PHE A 498 -7.99 -27.62 -11.88
N SER A 499 -8.77 -27.11 -12.84
CA SER A 499 -8.48 -27.20 -14.27
C SER A 499 -7.31 -26.31 -14.74
N LEU A 500 -6.87 -25.33 -13.94
CA LEU A 500 -5.69 -24.52 -14.27
C LEU A 500 -4.47 -25.43 -14.45
N VAL A 501 -3.91 -25.46 -15.65
CA VAL A 501 -2.60 -26.05 -15.91
C VAL A 501 -1.55 -25.17 -15.23
N ILE A 502 -0.83 -25.74 -14.28
CA ILE A 502 0.37 -25.13 -13.69
C ILE A 502 1.53 -25.96 -14.23
N PRO A 503 2.37 -25.42 -15.12
CA PRO A 503 3.50 -26.15 -15.66
C PRO A 503 4.52 -26.44 -14.55
N ASP A 504 5.13 -27.62 -14.54
CA ASP A 504 6.15 -27.97 -13.53
C ASP A 504 7.35 -27.00 -13.58
N TRP A 505 7.68 -26.52 -14.79
CA TRP A 505 8.75 -25.54 -15.00
C TRP A 505 8.46 -24.16 -14.40
N LEU A 506 7.20 -23.84 -14.06
CA LEU A 506 6.87 -22.64 -13.29
C LEU A 506 7.39 -22.79 -11.85
N LEU A 507 7.32 -23.98 -11.27
CA LEU A 507 7.77 -24.24 -9.90
C LEU A 507 9.28 -24.35 -9.82
N ASP A 508 9.89 -25.08 -10.75
CA ASP A 508 11.33 -25.12 -10.95
C ASP A 508 11.67 -25.41 -12.44
N PRO A 509 12.12 -24.42 -13.22
CA PRO A 509 12.51 -24.60 -14.61
C PRO A 509 13.82 -25.37 -14.76
N PHE A 510 14.66 -25.50 -13.74
CA PHE A 510 16.00 -26.12 -13.85
C PHE A 510 15.99 -27.65 -13.79
N ILE A 511 14.86 -28.25 -13.41
CA ILE A 511 14.70 -29.72 -13.29
C ILE A 511 13.85 -30.35 -14.41
N VAL A 512 13.23 -29.54 -15.27
CA VAL A 512 12.30 -30.01 -16.31
C VAL A 512 13.04 -30.26 -17.63
N ASN A 513 12.75 -31.37 -18.30
CA ASN A 513 13.26 -31.63 -19.64
C ASN A 513 12.56 -30.70 -20.66
N PRO A 514 13.28 -29.86 -21.42
CA PRO A 514 12.68 -28.98 -22.43
C PRO A 514 11.85 -29.71 -23.49
N LEU A 515 12.16 -30.97 -23.80
CA LEU A 515 11.37 -31.78 -24.75
C LEU A 515 9.94 -32.08 -24.28
N ASN A 516 9.63 -31.87 -23.00
CA ASN A 516 8.32 -32.14 -22.41
C ASN A 516 7.41 -30.90 -22.36
N ILE A 517 7.84 -29.75 -22.92
CA ILE A 517 7.05 -28.50 -22.91
C ILE A 517 6.65 -28.07 -24.33
N GLU A 518 5.76 -27.08 -24.44
CA GLU A 518 5.29 -26.52 -25.71
C GLU A 518 6.47 -26.05 -26.58
N VAL A 519 6.47 -26.42 -27.87
CA VAL A 519 7.61 -26.21 -28.78
C VAL A 519 8.07 -24.74 -28.84
N CYS A 520 7.14 -23.79 -28.79
CA CYS A 520 7.42 -22.35 -28.78
C CYS A 520 8.12 -21.83 -27.51
N LEU A 521 8.23 -22.64 -26.46
CA LEU A 521 8.87 -22.30 -25.18
C LEU A 521 10.22 -22.99 -24.99
N GLN A 522 10.57 -23.98 -25.83
CA GLN A 522 11.73 -24.86 -25.60
C GLN A 522 13.06 -24.12 -25.68
N GLU A 523 13.22 -23.22 -26.66
CA GLU A 523 14.46 -22.43 -26.84
C GLU A 523 14.67 -21.47 -25.65
N GLU A 524 13.67 -20.67 -25.28
CA GLU A 524 13.75 -19.80 -24.09
C GLU A 524 14.02 -20.60 -22.80
N LEU A 525 13.49 -21.82 -22.66
CA LEU A 525 13.78 -22.65 -21.49
C LEU A 525 15.23 -23.16 -21.48
N VAL A 526 15.80 -23.57 -22.62
CA VAL A 526 17.21 -23.99 -22.72
C VAL A 526 18.14 -22.83 -22.36
N ASP A 527 17.85 -21.62 -22.85
CA ASP A 527 18.62 -20.42 -22.53
C ASP A 527 18.48 -20.03 -21.04
N LEU A 528 17.29 -20.20 -20.45
CA LEU A 528 17.05 -19.97 -19.02
C LEU A 528 17.80 -20.97 -18.14
N GLN A 529 17.76 -22.26 -18.51
CA GLN A 529 18.45 -23.34 -17.80
C GLN A 529 19.97 -23.19 -17.84
N SER A 530 20.50 -22.67 -18.94
CA SER A 530 21.93 -22.40 -19.13
C SER A 530 22.43 -21.18 -18.35
N ASN A 531 21.53 -20.39 -17.74
CA ASN A 531 21.88 -19.17 -17.01
C ASN A 531 22.22 -19.46 -15.54
N GLU A 532 23.51 -19.70 -15.27
CA GLU A 532 24.05 -19.94 -13.92
C GLU A 532 23.94 -18.72 -12.96
N GLU A 533 23.65 -17.50 -13.44
CA GLU A 533 23.41 -16.34 -12.56
C GLU A 533 21.97 -16.31 -12.00
N LEU A 534 21.00 -16.81 -12.76
CA LEU A 534 19.60 -16.88 -12.35
C LEU A 534 19.30 -18.10 -11.46
N LYS A 535 20.02 -19.20 -11.66
CA LYS A 535 19.84 -20.47 -10.94
C LYS A 535 19.90 -20.37 -9.40
N PRO A 536 20.85 -19.64 -8.77
CA PRO A 536 20.83 -19.42 -7.31
C PRO A 536 19.61 -18.64 -6.80
N ARG A 537 18.92 -17.86 -7.65
CA ARG A 537 17.75 -17.06 -7.25
C ARG A 537 16.52 -17.95 -7.03
N MET A 538 16.45 -19.12 -7.67
CA MET A 538 15.38 -20.11 -7.46
C MET A 538 15.27 -20.56 -5.99
N ALA A 539 16.38 -20.60 -5.25
CA ALA A 539 16.40 -20.96 -3.83
C ALA A 539 15.59 -20.01 -2.92
N ARG A 540 15.19 -18.83 -3.42
CA ARG A 540 14.28 -17.89 -2.72
C ARG A 540 12.80 -18.12 -3.05
N GLY A 541 12.49 -19.11 -3.89
CA GLY A 541 11.14 -19.48 -4.33
C GLY A 541 10.77 -18.91 -5.70
N TYR A 542 9.89 -19.63 -6.40
CA TYR A 542 9.50 -19.35 -7.78
C TYR A 542 8.98 -17.91 -8.00
N GLU A 543 8.21 -17.33 -7.06
CA GLU A 543 7.72 -15.96 -7.21
C GLU A 543 8.86 -14.94 -7.25
N TYR A 544 9.85 -15.07 -6.37
CA TYR A 544 11.01 -14.18 -6.35
C TYR A 544 11.84 -14.32 -7.62
N PHE A 545 11.93 -15.54 -8.16
CA PHE A 545 12.57 -15.80 -9.44
C PHE A 545 11.83 -15.15 -10.61
N TRP A 546 10.55 -15.49 -10.84
CA TRP A 546 9.78 -15.02 -12.01
C TRP A 546 9.56 -13.50 -12.04
N LEU A 547 9.57 -12.84 -10.87
CA LEU A 547 9.47 -11.38 -10.76
C LEU A 547 10.81 -10.67 -11.02
N HIS A 548 11.91 -11.39 -11.24
CA HIS A 548 13.21 -10.78 -11.53
C HIS A 548 13.16 -9.92 -12.81
N GLY A 549 13.72 -8.71 -12.75
CA GLY A 549 13.58 -7.70 -13.81
C GLY A 549 14.10 -8.13 -15.20
N GLU A 550 15.06 -9.06 -15.28
CA GLU A 550 15.54 -9.58 -16.56
C GLU A 550 14.59 -10.61 -17.19
N ILE A 551 13.76 -11.31 -16.42
CA ILE A 551 12.96 -12.43 -16.96
C ILE A 551 11.89 -11.95 -17.94
N PRO A 552 11.04 -10.96 -17.61
CA PRO A 552 10.08 -10.39 -18.57
C PRO A 552 10.71 -9.77 -19.82
N GLN A 553 12.03 -9.50 -19.82
CA GLN A 553 12.76 -8.87 -20.92
C GLN A 553 13.49 -9.87 -21.81
N ARG A 554 14.07 -10.94 -21.24
CA ARG A 554 14.82 -11.96 -21.99
C ARG A 554 14.01 -13.20 -22.35
N TYR A 555 13.07 -13.61 -21.49
CA TYR A 555 12.30 -14.84 -21.64
C TYR A 555 10.81 -14.51 -21.73
N THR A 556 10.47 -13.85 -22.84
CA THR A 556 9.18 -13.19 -23.05
C THR A 556 8.01 -14.17 -23.18
N ALA A 557 8.22 -15.32 -23.81
CA ALA A 557 7.21 -16.35 -24.00
C ALA A 557 6.97 -17.13 -22.70
N LEU A 558 8.03 -17.50 -21.97
CA LEU A 558 7.94 -18.07 -20.63
C LEU A 558 7.22 -17.11 -19.67
N TRP A 559 7.59 -15.83 -19.68
CA TRP A 559 6.90 -14.80 -18.89
C TRP A 559 5.41 -14.68 -19.27
N ALA A 560 5.08 -14.67 -20.56
CA ALA A 560 3.70 -14.59 -21.03
C ALA A 560 2.82 -15.76 -20.54
N ALA A 561 3.39 -16.97 -20.44
CA ALA A 561 2.70 -18.14 -19.90
C ALA A 561 2.49 -18.08 -18.37
N VAL A 562 3.45 -17.56 -17.59
CA VAL A 562 3.32 -17.52 -16.11
C VAL A 562 2.60 -16.28 -15.56
N LYS A 563 2.67 -15.13 -16.24
CA LYS A 563 2.25 -13.83 -15.67
C LYS A 563 0.80 -13.79 -15.18
N LYS A 564 -0.13 -14.43 -15.88
CA LYS A 564 -1.54 -14.53 -15.46
C LYS A 564 -1.71 -15.33 -14.16
N LEU A 565 -0.90 -16.35 -13.91
CA LEU A 565 -0.96 -17.18 -12.71
C LEU A 565 -0.40 -16.46 -11.46
N LEU A 566 0.60 -15.58 -11.66
CA LEU A 566 1.27 -14.83 -10.60
C LEU A 566 0.55 -13.52 -10.24
N ILE A 567 0.13 -12.75 -11.25
CA ILE A 567 -0.40 -11.38 -11.07
C ILE A 567 -1.90 -11.39 -10.70
N ALA A 568 -2.68 -12.39 -11.16
CA ALA A 568 -4.11 -12.46 -10.87
C ALA A 568 -4.42 -12.40 -9.36
N ILE A 569 -5.49 -11.69 -9.00
CA ILE A 569 -5.98 -11.54 -7.63
C ILE A 569 -7.12 -12.55 -7.42
N PRO A 570 -6.90 -13.65 -6.66
CA PRO A 570 -7.93 -14.66 -6.41
C PRO A 570 -8.82 -14.33 -5.20
N SER A 571 -8.47 -13.33 -4.39
CA SER A 571 -9.00 -13.13 -3.04
C SER A 571 -9.41 -11.67 -2.81
N SER A 572 -10.65 -11.46 -2.32
CA SER A 572 -11.20 -10.15 -1.95
C SER A 572 -10.52 -9.53 -0.72
N ALA A 573 -9.59 -10.24 -0.05
CA ALA A 573 -8.93 -9.78 1.17
C ALA A 573 -8.37 -8.35 1.10
N VAL A 574 -7.83 -7.93 -0.05
CA VAL A 574 -7.32 -6.56 -0.23
C VAL A 574 -8.44 -5.51 -0.22
N VAL A 575 -9.59 -5.81 -0.80
CA VAL A 575 -10.75 -4.92 -0.85
C VAL A 575 -11.53 -4.93 0.47
N GLU A 576 -11.63 -6.08 1.12
CA GLU A 576 -12.20 -6.21 2.48
C GLU A 576 -11.40 -5.39 3.50
N ARG A 577 -10.05 -5.35 3.39
CA ARG A 577 -9.20 -4.41 4.16
C ARG A 577 -9.56 -2.95 3.84
N GLY A 578 -9.79 -2.62 2.57
CA GLY A 578 -10.27 -1.32 2.13
C GLY A 578 -11.61 -0.92 2.79
N PHE A 579 -12.63 -1.76 2.71
CA PHE A 579 -13.94 -1.51 3.35
C PHE A 579 -13.86 -1.44 4.89
N SER A 580 -12.95 -2.19 5.51
CA SER A 580 -12.66 -2.05 6.94
C SER A 580 -12.17 -0.63 7.25
N VAL A 581 -11.20 -0.11 6.48
CA VAL A 581 -10.71 1.28 6.60
C VAL A 581 -11.82 2.31 6.33
N VAL A 582 -12.68 2.10 5.32
CA VAL A 582 -13.85 2.94 5.05
C VAL A 582 -14.77 3.01 6.27
N THR A 583 -15.15 1.85 6.84
CA THR A 583 -15.99 1.76 8.06
C THR A 583 -15.37 2.57 9.21
N ASP A 584 -14.05 2.45 9.36
CA ASP A 584 -13.27 3.10 10.41
C ASP A 584 -13.18 4.62 10.23
N LEU A 585 -13.13 5.12 8.99
CA LEU A 585 -13.12 6.55 8.66
C LEU A 585 -14.51 7.20 8.80
N VAL A 586 -15.57 6.50 8.37
CA VAL A 586 -16.97 6.96 8.50
C VAL A 586 -17.39 7.04 9.97
N SER A 587 -17.05 6.04 10.78
CA SER A 587 -17.51 5.96 12.17
C SER A 587 -16.85 6.95 13.12
N LYS A 588 -15.61 7.38 12.86
CA LYS A 588 -14.77 8.00 13.92
C LYS A 588 -14.77 9.52 14.01
N LYS A 589 -15.03 10.30 12.94
CA LYS A 589 -15.09 11.81 12.99
C LYS A 589 -15.38 12.56 11.66
N ARG A 590 -15.78 11.92 10.56
CA ARG A 590 -15.77 12.55 9.21
C ARG A 590 -17.12 12.45 8.48
N ASN A 591 -17.41 13.42 7.61
CA ASN A 591 -18.61 13.39 6.77
C ASN A 591 -18.52 12.23 5.75
N ARG A 592 -19.67 11.58 5.48
CA ARG A 592 -19.74 10.35 4.67
C ARG A 592 -19.28 10.54 3.23
N PHE A 593 -19.72 11.64 2.60
CA PHE A 593 -19.34 12.04 1.23
C PHE A 593 -17.83 12.30 1.01
N GLU A 594 -17.04 12.38 2.08
CA GLU A 594 -15.59 12.62 2.00
C GLU A 594 -14.76 11.33 1.83
N VAL A 595 -15.34 10.12 1.81
CA VAL A 595 -14.49 8.90 1.73
C VAL A 595 -14.01 8.60 0.32
N ALA A 596 -14.85 8.79 -0.71
CA ALA A 596 -14.49 8.54 -2.11
C ALA A 596 -13.70 9.70 -2.75
N THR A 597 -13.85 10.92 -2.23
CA THR A 597 -13.38 12.17 -2.86
C THR A 597 -12.10 12.76 -2.25
N ARG A 598 -11.55 12.13 -1.20
CA ARG A 598 -10.46 12.70 -0.39
C ARG A 598 -9.26 11.78 -0.35
N GLY A 599 -8.07 12.37 -0.21
CA GLY A 599 -6.82 11.60 -0.16
C GLY A 599 -6.67 10.65 1.02
N ASP A 600 -7.50 10.80 2.06
CA ASP A 600 -7.43 10.08 3.31
C ASP A 600 -7.52 8.55 3.19
N LEU A 601 -8.44 8.04 2.37
CA LEU A 601 -8.57 6.59 2.16
C LEU A 601 -7.30 6.05 1.49
N ARG A 602 -6.87 6.68 0.39
CA ARG A 602 -5.66 6.29 -0.36
C ARG A 602 -4.42 6.30 0.51
N LEU A 603 -4.13 7.40 1.22
CA LEU A 603 -2.93 7.47 2.08
C LEU A 603 -2.90 6.43 3.20
N ARG A 604 -4.06 5.90 3.62
CA ARG A 604 -4.18 4.90 4.69
C ARG A 604 -4.08 3.46 4.18
N VAL A 605 -4.46 3.18 2.92
CA VAL A 605 -4.37 1.82 2.32
C VAL A 605 -3.18 1.63 1.39
N SER A 606 -2.58 2.72 0.89
CA SER A 606 -1.46 2.72 -0.05
C SER A 606 -0.15 2.23 0.56
N SER A 607 0.56 1.36 -0.15
CA SER A 607 1.94 0.99 0.15
C SER A 607 2.94 1.99 -0.43
N MET A 608 2.59 2.60 -1.58
CA MET A 608 3.32 3.69 -2.20
C MET A 608 3.47 4.91 -1.27
N GLN A 609 4.62 5.58 -1.37
CA GLN A 609 4.91 6.82 -0.64
C GLN A 609 4.79 8.02 -1.59
N PRO A 610 4.26 9.16 -1.12
CA PRO A 610 4.18 10.38 -1.92
C PRO A 610 5.55 11.06 -2.00
N ASN A 611 5.85 11.68 -3.14
CA ASN A 611 7.05 12.49 -3.34
C ASN A 611 6.89 13.88 -2.68
N ILE A 612 7.07 13.91 -1.37
CA ILE A 612 6.93 15.13 -0.55
C ILE A 612 7.88 16.25 -1.00
N GLU A 613 9.09 15.93 -1.45
CA GLU A 613 10.07 16.95 -1.90
C GLU A 613 9.62 17.64 -3.19
N ARG A 614 9.10 16.88 -4.16
CA ARG A 614 8.44 17.42 -5.36
C ARG A 614 7.27 18.34 -4.99
N LEU A 615 6.43 17.91 -4.06
CA LEU A 615 5.26 18.69 -3.61
C LEU A 615 5.68 20.01 -2.94
N ILE A 616 6.72 20.02 -2.12
CA ILE A 616 7.26 21.26 -1.51
C ILE A 616 7.82 22.19 -2.59
N SER A 617 8.61 21.65 -3.52
CA SER A 617 9.18 22.42 -4.63
C SER A 617 8.10 23.09 -5.50
N SER A 618 7.02 22.36 -5.80
CA SER A 618 5.88 22.91 -6.55
C SER A 618 5.08 23.99 -5.81
N CYS A 619 5.07 23.96 -4.47
CA CYS A 619 4.46 25.02 -3.67
C CYS A 619 5.32 26.29 -3.64
N ALA A 620 6.65 26.18 -3.74
CA ALA A 620 7.55 27.34 -3.72
C ALA A 620 7.47 28.18 -5.00
N SER A 621 7.23 27.56 -6.16
CA SER A 621 7.05 28.25 -7.44
C SER A 621 5.78 29.10 -7.51
N CYS A 622 4.65 28.63 -6.93
CA CYS A 622 3.39 29.40 -6.92
C CYS A 622 3.37 30.58 -5.93
N SER A 623 4.48 30.86 -5.23
CA SER A 623 4.63 32.02 -4.33
C SER A 623 5.50 33.13 -4.92
N CYS A 624 5.76 33.10 -6.24
CA CYS A 624 6.59 34.07 -6.96
C CYS A 624 5.91 34.69 -8.20
N GLU A 625 4.59 34.52 -8.35
CA GLU A 625 3.73 35.21 -9.34
C GLU A 625 2.69 36.09 -8.62
#